data_AF-A0A3B9Y683-F1
#
_entry.id   AF-A0A3B9Y683-F1
#
_cell.length_a   1.000
_cell.length_b   1.000
_cell.length_c   1.000
_cell.angle_alpha   90.00
_cell.angle_beta   90.00
_cell.angle_gamma   90.00
#
_symmetry.space_group_name_H-M   'P 1'
#
loop_
_entity.id
_entity.type
_entity.pdbx_description
1 polymer ?
#
loop_
_entity_poly.entity_id
_entity_poly.type
_entity_poly.pdbx_seq_one_letter_code
_entity_poly.pdbx_strand_id
1 'polypeptide(L)'
;MPFNWLYGYNVYRGQVLPLDSEHYLFLGLVTLALTASGVLLAFWRKLTALRAYVWTGLIVLLFAFGPTLHYTLPGGSPYTSLIPISTMQPNSPMPWTLAYSVLPGFEGLRVPARLIGVLLIMLALLSAYAVSWLQSMSLSSRKTAEKTNLQSPVESKTFHRYTRFFVFRGIAIQCLLVVLPLAILLEALPAYLPVTQVPTGNAIPLVYQWLASHGDQQPLVELPMAATDRNFETKNEAWYDYYAIYHSHPIADGWSGYRPSLTSTLSIVLMSFPSGSSLSILKKYHIQYVVLHLQFYSPAVANSILAKVESSSDLRRVAVFGNDSVWQVI
;
A
#
# COMPACT_ATOMS: atom_id res chain seq x y z
N MET A 1 1.17 -7.49 6.84
CA MET A 1 2.02 -8.66 7.05
C MET A 1 3.43 -8.23 6.71
N PRO A 2 4.41 -8.58 7.55
CA PRO A 2 5.73 -8.03 7.42
C PRO A 2 6.40 -8.63 6.18
N PHE A 3 6.60 -7.80 5.17
CA PHE A 3 7.55 -8.08 4.10
C PHE A 3 8.96 -7.89 4.63
N ASN A 4 9.37 -8.68 5.63
CA ASN A 4 10.70 -8.59 6.20
C ASN A 4 11.27 -9.99 6.44
N TRP A 5 12.55 -10.16 6.06
CA TRP A 5 13.39 -11.30 6.36
C TRP A 5 13.25 -11.84 7.80
N LEU A 6 13.07 -10.96 8.78
CA LEU A 6 12.94 -11.32 10.20
C LEU A 6 11.64 -12.05 10.56
N TYR A 7 10.54 -11.70 9.90
CA TYR A 7 9.20 -12.11 10.30
C TYR A 7 8.51 -13.04 9.29
N GLY A 8 9.22 -13.38 8.21
CA GLY A 8 8.79 -14.35 7.20
C GLY A 8 7.89 -13.76 6.12
N TYR A 9 7.77 -14.49 5.01
CA TYR A 9 6.83 -14.16 3.95
C TYR A 9 5.41 -14.62 4.32
N ASN A 10 4.44 -13.84 3.86
CA ASN A 10 2.99 -14.00 3.99
C ASN A 10 2.50 -15.47 3.99
N VAL A 11 2.49 -16.15 5.13
CA VAL A 11 1.72 -17.40 5.32
C VAL A 11 1.05 -17.35 6.68
N TYR A 12 -0.26 -17.12 6.69
CA TYR A 12 -1.08 -17.28 7.90
C TYR A 12 -1.97 -18.51 7.70
N ARG A 13 -1.81 -19.54 8.55
CA ARG A 13 -2.52 -20.83 8.44
C ARG A 13 -2.45 -21.47 7.04
N GLY A 14 -1.29 -21.39 6.38
CA GLY A 14 -1.09 -21.99 5.05
C GLY A 14 -1.62 -21.17 3.87
N GLN A 15 -2.20 -19.98 4.11
CA GLN A 15 -2.65 -19.08 3.05
C GLN A 15 -1.68 -17.92 2.84
N VAL A 16 -1.34 -17.67 1.57
CA VAL A 16 -0.55 -16.51 1.16
C VAL A 16 -1.42 -15.27 1.23
N LEU A 17 -1.04 -14.33 2.10
CA LEU A 17 -1.78 -13.08 2.25
C LEU A 17 -1.49 -12.13 1.08
N PRO A 18 -2.52 -11.49 0.51
CA PRO A 18 -2.38 -10.65 -0.68
C PRO A 18 -1.46 -9.46 -0.43
N LEU A 19 -0.69 -9.06 -1.45
CA LEU A 19 0.28 -7.97 -1.38
C LEU A 19 -0.34 -6.57 -1.26
N ASP A 20 -1.65 -6.44 -1.50
CA ASP A 20 -2.29 -5.16 -1.78
C ASP A 20 -3.11 -4.57 -0.63
N SER A 21 -3.02 -5.09 0.60
CA SER A 21 -3.89 -4.58 1.67
C SER A 21 -3.26 -3.42 2.44
N GLU A 22 -3.87 -2.24 2.33
CA GLU A 22 -3.65 -1.04 3.16
C GLU A 22 -3.88 -1.29 4.68
N HIS A 23 -4.34 -2.49 5.03
CA HIS A 23 -4.67 -2.94 6.39
C HIS A 23 -3.51 -3.65 7.13
N TYR A 24 -2.32 -3.64 6.53
CA TYR A 24 -1.16 -4.37 7.03
C TYR A 24 -0.13 -3.44 7.65
N LEU A 25 -0.37 -3.02 8.89
CA LEU A 25 0.64 -2.30 9.65
C LEU A 25 1.36 -3.21 10.64
N PHE A 26 2.66 -3.36 10.48
CA PHE A 26 3.52 -3.93 11.50
C PHE A 26 4.80 -3.10 11.59
N LEU A 27 4.99 -2.48 12.75
CA LEU A 27 6.05 -1.49 12.99
C LEU A 27 7.35 -2.09 13.53
N GLY A 28 7.38 -3.41 13.71
CA GLY A 28 8.48 -4.11 14.38
C GLY A 28 8.27 -4.24 15.89
N LEU A 29 8.81 -5.31 16.47
CA LEU A 29 8.72 -5.57 17.91
C LEU A 29 9.57 -4.58 18.70
N VAL A 30 10.69 -4.11 18.15
CA VAL A 30 11.56 -3.14 18.83
C VAL A 30 10.83 -1.82 19.00
N THR A 31 10.17 -1.32 17.95
CA THR A 31 9.36 -0.09 18.00
C THR A 31 8.21 -0.21 19.01
N LEU A 32 7.52 -1.36 19.03
CA LEU A 32 6.44 -1.61 19.99
C LEU A 32 6.95 -1.65 21.43
N ALA A 33 8.08 -2.32 21.67
CA ALA A 33 8.70 -2.41 23.00
C ALA A 33 9.19 -1.04 23.50
N LEU A 34 9.81 -0.24 22.63
CA LEU A 34 10.25 1.12 22.96
C LEU A 34 9.06 2.04 23.25
N THR A 35 8.01 1.95 22.44
CA THR A 35 6.78 2.72 22.67
C THR A 35 6.16 2.33 24.01
N ALA A 36 5.99 1.03 24.30
CA ALA A 36 5.44 0.56 25.57
C ALA A 36 6.26 1.05 26.76
N SER A 37 7.59 1.04 26.64
CA SER A 37 8.51 1.61 27.64
C SER A 37 8.29 3.12 27.81
N GLY A 38 8.13 3.86 26.70
CA GLY A 38 7.82 5.29 26.71
C GLY A 38 6.49 5.61 27.40
N VAL A 39 5.45 4.84 27.11
CA VAL A 39 4.13 4.94 27.77
C VAL A 39 4.26 4.69 29.27
N LEU A 40 4.92 3.60 29.66
CA LEU A 40 5.14 3.25 31.07
C LEU A 40 5.87 4.38 31.81
N LEU A 41 6.93 4.92 31.21
CA LEU A 41 7.69 6.04 31.77
C LEU A 41 6.86 7.32 31.86
N ALA A 42 6.01 7.62 30.87
CA ALA A 42 5.13 8.79 30.89
C ALA A 42 4.15 8.75 32.07
N PHE A 43 3.61 7.56 32.38
CA PHE A 43 2.74 7.39 33.54
C PHE A 43 3.54 7.39 34.85
N TRP A 44 4.62 6.61 34.93
CA TRP A 44 5.40 6.44 36.15
C TRP A 44 6.07 7.73 36.62
N ARG A 45 6.61 8.53 35.68
CA ARG A 45 7.24 9.83 35.96
C ARG A 45 6.27 11.02 35.97
N LYS A 46 4.97 10.77 35.85
CA LYS A 46 3.91 11.80 35.86
C LYS A 46 4.11 12.91 34.83
N LEU A 47 4.54 12.56 33.62
CA LEU A 47 4.82 13.51 32.54
C LEU A 47 3.53 13.85 31.79
N THR A 48 2.85 14.91 32.22
CA THR A 48 1.57 15.36 31.66
C THR A 48 1.65 15.63 30.16
N ALA A 49 2.72 16.25 29.67
CA ALA A 49 2.93 16.51 28.24
C ALA A 49 2.94 15.21 27.41
N LEU A 50 3.62 14.15 27.87
CA LEU A 50 3.68 12.88 27.13
C LEU A 50 2.37 12.11 27.18
N ARG A 51 1.63 12.21 28.29
CA ARG A 51 0.31 11.56 28.43
C ARG A 51 -0.68 12.05 27.37
N ALA A 52 -0.61 13.32 26.97
CA ALA A 52 -1.45 13.83 25.89
C ALA A 52 -1.25 13.02 24.59
N TYR A 53 0.01 12.78 24.19
CA TYR A 53 0.31 11.98 23.00
C TYR A 53 -0.10 10.51 23.14
N VAL A 54 -0.06 9.93 24.34
CA VAL A 54 -0.59 8.58 24.57
C VAL A 54 -2.09 8.53 24.29
N TRP A 55 -2.85 9.48 24.85
CA TRP A 55 -4.30 9.54 24.65
C TRP A 55 -4.67 9.83 23.21
N THR A 56 -4.01 10.80 22.57
CA THR A 56 -4.24 11.09 21.16
C THR A 56 -3.89 9.88 20.29
N GLY A 57 -2.80 9.17 20.59
CA GLY A 57 -2.40 7.97 19.86
C GLY A 57 -3.44 6.85 19.97
N LEU A 58 -4.00 6.65 21.16
CA LEU A 58 -5.10 5.69 21.36
C LEU A 58 -6.36 6.07 20.56
N ILE A 59 -6.74 7.35 20.54
CA ILE A 59 -7.88 7.82 19.75
C ILE A 59 -7.62 7.59 18.25
N VAL A 60 -6.44 7.98 17.76
CA VAL A 60 -6.03 7.80 16.36
C VAL A 60 -6.03 6.31 15.99
N LEU A 61 -5.51 5.44 16.85
CA LEU A 61 -5.53 4.00 16.65
C LEU A 61 -6.95 3.45 16.57
N LEU A 62 -7.85 3.91 17.44
CA LEU A 62 -9.27 3.52 17.40
C LEU A 62 -9.94 3.92 16.08
N PHE A 63 -9.63 5.12 15.58
CA PHE A 63 -10.15 5.59 14.29
C PHE A 63 -9.52 4.86 13.10
N ALA A 64 -8.26 4.43 13.21
CA ALA A 64 -7.54 3.72 12.16
C ALA A 64 -8.13 2.32 11.87
N PHE A 65 -8.93 1.74 12.78
CA PHE A 65 -9.69 0.51 12.51
C PHE A 65 -10.82 0.70 11.48
N GLY A 66 -11.12 1.94 11.08
CA GLY A 66 -12.11 2.24 10.05
C GLY A 66 -13.55 2.22 10.55
N PRO A 67 -14.55 2.16 9.65
CA PRO A 67 -15.96 2.28 10.02
C PRO A 67 -16.49 1.05 10.76
N THR A 68 -15.94 -0.12 10.51
CA THR A 68 -16.44 -1.39 11.05
C THR A 68 -15.28 -2.23 11.54
N LEU A 69 -15.44 -2.82 12.74
CA LEU A 69 -14.44 -3.73 13.24
C LEU A 69 -14.58 -5.09 12.55
N HIS A 70 -13.49 -5.47 11.93
CA HIS A 70 -13.38 -6.64 11.09
C HIS A 70 -12.70 -7.76 11.88
N TYR A 71 -13.46 -8.77 12.31
CA TYR A 71 -12.89 -9.96 12.97
C TYR A 71 -12.59 -11.04 11.93
N THR A 72 -11.37 -11.58 11.96
CA THR A 72 -10.99 -12.71 11.10
C THR A 72 -11.78 -13.96 11.50
N LEU A 73 -12.55 -14.53 10.57
CA LEU A 73 -13.18 -15.84 10.75
C LEU A 73 -12.08 -16.94 10.86
N PRO A 74 -12.37 -18.12 11.43
CA PRO A 74 -11.41 -19.22 11.58
C PRO A 74 -10.66 -19.64 10.29
N GLY A 75 -11.18 -19.28 9.11
CA GLY A 75 -10.56 -19.50 7.82
C GLY A 75 -9.44 -18.53 7.43
N GLY A 76 -9.12 -17.50 8.23
CA GLY A 76 -7.92 -16.67 8.04
C GLY A 76 -7.95 -15.68 6.87
N SER A 77 -8.91 -15.78 5.94
CA SER A 77 -9.05 -14.83 4.83
C SER A 77 -9.61 -13.49 5.31
N PRO A 78 -8.88 -12.37 5.13
CA PRO A 78 -9.50 -11.07 5.11
C PRO A 78 -10.24 -10.91 3.77
N TYR A 79 -11.57 -10.83 3.85
CA TYR A 79 -12.49 -10.33 2.82
C TYR A 79 -12.61 -11.05 1.47
N THR A 80 -11.83 -12.10 1.19
CA THR A 80 -12.01 -12.90 -0.04
C THR A 80 -12.65 -14.24 0.27
N SER A 81 -13.99 -14.26 0.33
CA SER A 81 -14.73 -15.47 -0.01
C SER A 81 -15.38 -15.28 -1.37
N LEU A 82 -14.95 -16.08 -2.36
CA LEU A 82 -15.64 -16.28 -3.65
C LEU A 82 -17.04 -16.93 -3.49
N ILE A 83 -17.45 -17.16 -2.25
CA ILE A 83 -18.75 -17.70 -1.85
C ILE A 83 -19.48 -16.58 -1.12
N PRO A 84 -20.74 -16.26 -1.46
CA PRO A 84 -21.54 -15.30 -0.71
C PRO A 84 -21.86 -15.89 0.66
N ILE A 85 -21.02 -15.65 1.65
CA ILE A 85 -21.30 -16.00 3.04
C ILE A 85 -22.25 -14.93 3.58
N SER A 86 -23.49 -15.35 3.86
CA SER A 86 -24.47 -14.75 4.79
C SER A 86 -24.45 -13.21 4.95
N THR A 87 -25.55 -12.58 4.55
CA THR A 87 -25.85 -11.14 4.60
C THR A 87 -25.95 -10.51 6.00
N MET A 88 -25.53 -11.20 7.07
CA MET A 88 -25.46 -10.65 8.43
C MET A 88 -24.03 -10.74 8.96
N GLN A 89 -23.22 -9.75 8.60
CA GLN A 89 -21.93 -9.53 9.22
C GLN A 89 -22.13 -8.92 10.62
N PRO A 90 -21.47 -9.41 11.68
CA PRO A 90 -21.39 -8.70 12.95
C PRO A 90 -20.41 -7.52 12.82
N ASN A 91 -20.81 -6.50 12.08
CA ASN A 91 -20.06 -5.26 11.97
C ASN A 91 -20.41 -4.39 13.17
N SER A 92 -19.63 -4.49 14.25
CA SER A 92 -19.72 -3.51 15.32
C SER A 92 -19.30 -2.15 14.75
N PRO A 93 -20.19 -1.13 14.74
CA PRO A 93 -19.84 0.18 14.25
C PRO A 93 -18.72 0.77 15.11
N MET A 94 -17.66 1.22 14.47
CA MET A 94 -16.53 1.86 15.12
C MET A 94 -16.73 3.38 15.21
N PRO A 95 -16.04 4.09 16.12
CA PRO A 95 -16.18 5.55 16.30
C PRO A 95 -16.04 6.37 15.02
N TRP A 96 -15.31 5.85 14.02
CA TRP A 96 -15.20 6.45 12.70
C TRP A 96 -16.56 6.67 12.02
N THR A 97 -17.51 5.73 12.13
CA THR A 97 -18.85 5.87 11.50
C THR A 97 -19.61 7.08 12.03
N LEU A 98 -19.51 7.31 13.34
CA LEU A 98 -20.12 8.47 13.98
C LEU A 98 -19.43 9.76 13.55
N ALA A 99 -18.09 9.76 13.50
CA ALA A 99 -17.33 10.91 13.03
C ALA A 99 -17.67 11.26 11.57
N TYR A 100 -17.79 10.25 10.71
CA TYR A 100 -18.15 10.39 9.31
C TYR A 100 -19.54 11.00 9.11
N SER A 101 -20.52 10.66 9.95
CA SER A 101 -21.90 11.15 9.81
C SER A 101 -22.16 12.48 10.50
N VAL A 102 -21.41 12.82 11.56
CA VAL A 102 -21.68 14.01 12.39
C VAL A 102 -20.72 15.16 12.11
N LEU A 103 -19.43 14.87 11.83
CA LEU A 103 -18.41 15.90 11.72
C LEU A 103 -18.27 16.38 10.27
N PRO A 104 -18.50 17.67 9.97
CA PRO A 104 -18.29 18.19 8.62
C PRO A 104 -16.83 18.02 8.20
N GLY A 105 -16.62 17.58 6.95
CA GLY A 105 -15.29 17.34 6.38
C GLY A 105 -14.75 15.91 6.58
N PHE A 106 -15.28 15.11 7.51
CA PHE A 106 -14.88 13.70 7.65
C PHE A 106 -15.32 12.85 6.45
N GLU A 107 -16.35 13.27 5.72
CA GLU A 107 -16.77 12.66 4.44
C GLU A 107 -15.67 12.69 3.38
N GLY A 108 -14.73 13.66 3.45
CA GLY A 108 -13.58 13.74 2.55
C GLY A 108 -12.47 12.73 2.86
N LEU A 109 -12.43 12.17 4.08
CA LEU A 109 -11.40 11.23 4.51
C LEU A 109 -11.80 9.80 4.12
N ARG A 110 -11.56 9.44 2.85
CA ARG A 110 -11.99 8.16 2.28
C ARG A 110 -11.27 6.93 2.83
N VAL A 111 -10.07 7.08 3.39
CA VAL A 111 -9.23 5.96 3.85
C VAL A 111 -8.81 6.21 5.31
N PRO A 112 -9.58 5.70 6.29
CA PRO A 112 -9.31 5.91 7.72
C PRO A 112 -7.94 5.38 8.15
N ALA A 113 -7.48 4.29 7.52
CA ALA A 113 -6.18 3.69 7.78
C ALA A 113 -5.00 4.67 7.59
N ARG A 114 -5.16 5.75 6.80
CA ARG A 114 -4.11 6.78 6.61
C ARG A 114 -3.81 7.59 7.87
N LEU A 115 -4.70 7.58 8.86
CA LEU A 115 -4.43 8.14 10.19
C LEU A 115 -3.21 7.50 10.87
N ILE A 116 -2.76 6.36 10.37
CA ILE A 116 -1.53 5.73 10.83
C ILE A 116 -0.30 6.62 10.74
N GLY A 117 -0.25 7.57 9.80
CA GLY A 117 0.83 8.56 9.75
C GLY A 117 0.93 9.39 11.03
N VAL A 118 -0.21 9.78 11.60
CA VAL A 118 -0.28 10.51 12.87
C VAL A 118 0.12 9.60 14.03
N LEU A 119 -0.36 8.36 14.03
CA LEU A 119 0.00 7.37 15.05
C LEU A 119 1.52 7.15 15.07
N LEU A 120 2.14 6.99 13.91
CA LEU A 120 3.59 6.80 13.76
C LEU A 120 4.40 7.90 14.44
N ILE A 121 3.99 9.17 14.27
CA ILE A 121 4.66 10.31 14.91
C ILE A 121 4.57 10.19 16.44
N MET A 122 3.42 9.79 16.97
CA MET A 122 3.22 9.63 18.42
C MET A 122 4.05 8.47 18.99
N LEU A 123 4.10 7.34 18.28
CA LEU A 123 4.92 6.19 18.64
C LEU A 123 6.42 6.53 18.61
N ALA A 124 6.85 7.30 17.60
CA ALA A 124 8.23 7.79 17.49
C ALA A 124 8.60 8.71 18.67
N LEU A 125 7.73 9.64 19.05
CA LEU A 125 7.94 10.53 20.21
C LEU A 125 8.06 9.73 21.52
N LEU A 126 7.18 8.75 21.75
CA LEU A 126 7.21 7.90 22.94
C LEU A 126 8.47 7.03 22.98
N SER A 127 8.85 6.45 21.84
CA SER A 127 10.07 5.67 21.69
C SER A 127 11.33 6.52 21.92
N ALA A 128 11.36 7.74 21.38
CA ALA A 128 12.46 8.69 21.59
C ALA A 128 12.62 9.06 23.07
N TYR A 129 11.50 9.21 23.80
CA TYR A 129 11.56 9.44 25.25
C TYR A 129 12.18 8.26 26.01
N ALA A 130 11.83 7.02 25.65
CA ALA A 130 12.44 5.83 26.23
C ALA A 130 13.96 5.77 25.98
N VAL A 131 14.40 6.09 24.77
CA VAL A 131 15.83 6.16 24.42
C VAL A 131 16.55 7.29 25.17
N SER A 132 15.94 8.48 25.27
CA SER A 132 16.49 9.60 26.03
C SER A 132 16.65 9.25 27.52
N TRP A 133 15.68 8.52 28.07
CA TRP A 133 15.75 8.03 29.43
C TRP A 133 16.94 7.06 29.64
N LEU A 134 17.15 6.11 28.72
CA LEU A 134 18.31 5.21 28.74
C LEU A 134 19.63 6.00 28.67
N GLN A 135 19.73 7.01 27.80
CA GLN A 135 20.90 7.89 27.73
C GLN A 135 21.17 8.60 29.07
N SER A 136 20.13 9.12 29.73
CA SER A 136 20.25 9.77 31.04
C SER A 136 20.77 8.82 32.13
N MET A 137 20.38 7.54 32.07
CA MET A 137 20.87 6.50 32.99
C MET A 137 22.35 6.19 32.74
N SER A 138 22.78 6.12 31.48
CA SER A 138 24.19 5.90 31.14
C SER A 138 25.08 7.03 31.64
N LEU A 139 24.67 8.28 31.42
CA LEU A 139 25.37 9.47 31.90
C LEU A 139 25.45 9.51 33.44
N SER A 140 24.37 9.13 34.12
CA SER A 140 24.35 9.04 35.59
C SER A 140 25.28 7.95 36.11
N SER A 141 25.26 6.76 35.49
CA SER A 141 26.18 5.66 35.85
C SER A 141 27.65 6.06 35.68
N ARG A 142 27.99 6.80 34.62
CA ARG A 142 29.36 7.30 34.38
C ARG A 142 29.80 8.31 35.44
N LYS A 143 28.97 9.31 35.75
CA LYS A 143 29.26 10.30 36.80
C LYS A 143 29.45 9.67 38.18
N THR A 144 28.65 8.65 38.53
CA THR A 144 28.76 7.95 39.82
C THR A 144 30.05 7.13 39.89
N ALA A 145 30.45 6.45 38.81
CA ALA A 145 31.71 5.71 38.73
C ALA A 145 32.94 6.64 38.84
N GLU A 146 32.89 7.81 38.21
CA GLU A 146 33.96 8.81 38.27
C GLU A 146 34.11 9.44 39.66
N LYS A 147 32.99 9.82 40.30
CA LYS A 147 33.00 10.31 41.69
C LYS A 147 33.53 9.29 42.69
N THR A 148 33.18 8.02 42.53
CA THR A 148 33.67 6.94 43.41
C THR A 148 35.16 6.68 43.24
N ASN A 149 35.71 6.78 42.02
CA ASN A 149 37.15 6.68 41.76
C ASN A 149 37.96 7.84 42.37
N LEU A 150 37.40 9.06 42.41
CA LEU A 150 38.09 10.25 42.96
C LEU A 150 38.13 10.30 44.50
N GLN A 151 37.26 9.56 45.21
CA GLN A 151 37.05 9.72 46.65
C GLN A 151 37.74 8.68 47.57
N SER A 152 38.51 7.71 47.07
CA SER A 152 38.92 6.56 47.91
C SER A 152 40.43 6.22 47.88
N PRO A 153 41.14 6.30 49.03
CA PRO A 153 42.51 5.77 49.21
C PRO A 153 42.59 4.34 49.79
N VAL A 154 41.48 3.62 50.02
CA VAL A 154 41.50 2.32 50.72
C VAL A 154 40.88 1.20 49.87
N GLU A 155 41.71 0.26 49.44
CA GLU A 155 41.38 -0.90 48.62
C GLU A 155 40.53 -1.94 49.38
N SER A 156 39.21 -1.92 49.20
CA SER A 156 38.35 -3.04 49.63
C SER A 156 37.80 -3.81 48.41
N LYS A 157 37.66 -5.14 48.54
CA LYS A 157 37.07 -6.01 47.50
C LYS A 157 35.60 -5.64 47.19
N THR A 158 34.88 -5.11 48.17
CA THR A 158 33.49 -4.67 48.03
C THR A 158 33.39 -3.40 47.16
N PHE A 159 34.34 -2.48 47.31
CA PHE A 159 34.45 -1.27 46.49
C PHE A 159 34.60 -1.61 45.00
N HIS A 160 35.51 -2.54 44.67
CA HIS A 160 35.74 -3.00 43.30
C HIS A 160 34.52 -3.64 42.64
N ARG A 161 33.68 -4.34 43.42
CA ARG A 161 32.44 -4.95 42.90
C ARG A 161 31.40 -3.88 42.56
N TYR A 162 31.32 -2.82 43.38
CA TYR A 162 30.36 -1.73 43.21
C TYR A 162 30.70 -0.84 42.01
N THR A 163 31.96 -0.41 41.87
CA THR A 163 32.42 0.36 40.70
C THR A 163 32.30 -0.44 39.39
N ARG A 164 32.67 -1.73 39.40
CA ARG A 164 32.46 -2.61 38.23
C ARG A 164 31.00 -2.66 37.78
N PHE A 165 30.05 -2.75 38.71
CA PHE A 165 28.63 -2.78 38.37
C PHE A 165 28.17 -1.54 37.59
N PHE A 166 28.55 -0.33 38.03
CA PHE A 166 28.17 0.91 37.33
C PHE A 166 28.83 1.06 35.96
N VAL A 167 30.08 0.59 35.83
CA VAL A 167 30.81 0.59 34.56
C VAL A 167 30.17 -0.40 33.57
N PHE A 168 29.94 -1.66 33.96
CA PHE A 168 29.28 -2.64 33.10
C PHE A 168 27.87 -2.23 32.70
N ARG A 169 27.09 -1.66 33.64
CA ARG A 169 25.78 -1.10 33.34
C ARG A 169 25.85 0.04 32.32
N GLY A 170 26.83 0.94 32.46
CA GLY A 170 27.05 2.04 31.50
C GLY A 170 27.36 1.53 30.09
N ILE A 171 28.27 0.55 29.99
CA ILE A 171 28.65 -0.10 28.72
C ILE A 171 27.45 -0.83 28.11
N ALA A 172 26.71 -1.62 28.89
CA ALA A 172 25.53 -2.34 28.42
C ALA A 172 24.47 -1.39 27.84
N ILE A 173 24.23 -0.24 28.49
CA ILE A 173 23.30 0.78 27.98
C ILE A 173 23.83 1.39 26.67
N GLN A 174 25.13 1.68 26.56
CA GLN A 174 25.72 2.19 25.32
C GLN A 174 25.60 1.18 24.17
N CYS A 175 25.88 -0.09 24.43
CA CYS A 175 25.65 -1.15 23.45
C CYS A 175 24.18 -1.21 23.02
N LEU A 176 23.24 -1.12 23.98
CA LEU A 176 21.81 -1.10 23.68
C LEU A 176 21.43 0.11 22.81
N LEU A 177 21.97 1.30 23.08
CA LEU A 177 21.72 2.51 22.29
C LEU A 177 22.23 2.41 20.84
N VAL A 178 23.23 1.56 20.58
CA VAL A 178 23.72 1.26 19.22
C VAL A 178 22.89 0.15 18.57
N VAL A 179 22.52 -0.88 19.33
CA VAL A 179 21.76 -2.03 18.82
C VAL A 179 20.32 -1.67 18.46
N LEU A 180 19.66 -0.81 19.24
CA LEU A 180 18.26 -0.41 19.00
C LEU A 180 18.01 0.17 17.60
N PRO A 181 18.74 1.21 17.12
CA PRO A 181 18.53 1.74 15.77
C PRO A 181 18.87 0.72 14.69
N LEU A 182 19.90 -0.10 14.88
CA LEU A 182 20.24 -1.18 13.94
C LEU A 182 19.12 -2.22 13.87
N ALA A 183 18.53 -2.58 15.00
CA ALA A 183 17.41 -3.52 15.05
C ALA A 183 16.15 -2.93 14.38
N ILE A 184 15.85 -1.64 14.58
CA ILE A 184 14.76 -0.96 13.87
C ILE A 184 15.00 -0.95 12.36
N LEU A 185 16.22 -0.65 11.91
CA LEU A 185 16.56 -0.69 10.48
C LEU A 185 16.41 -2.11 9.93
N LEU A 186 16.88 -3.12 10.66
CA LEU A 186 16.71 -4.52 10.28
C LEU A 186 15.23 -4.91 10.21
N GLU A 187 14.40 -4.47 11.16
CA GLU A 187 12.93 -4.65 11.19
C GLU A 187 12.20 -3.85 10.08
N ALA A 188 12.82 -2.84 9.52
CA ALA A 188 12.30 -2.06 8.40
C ALA A 188 12.79 -2.54 7.02
N LEU A 189 13.82 -3.40 6.98
CA LEU A 189 14.36 -3.89 5.71
C LEU A 189 13.35 -4.79 4.97
N PRO A 190 12.99 -4.45 3.72
CA PRO A 190 12.09 -5.28 2.95
C PRO A 190 12.73 -6.62 2.58
N ALA A 191 11.97 -7.71 2.67
CA ALA A 191 12.41 -9.05 2.28
C ALA A 191 12.77 -9.13 0.79
N TYR A 192 11.87 -8.61 -0.04
CA TYR A 192 12.01 -8.57 -1.49
C TYR A 192 10.91 -7.66 -2.05
N LEU A 193 11.29 -6.70 -2.88
CA LEU A 193 10.35 -5.92 -3.69
C LEU A 193 10.58 -6.31 -5.14
N PRO A 194 9.66 -7.06 -5.80
CA PRO A 194 9.81 -7.37 -7.21
C PRO A 194 9.79 -6.07 -7.99
N VAL A 195 10.90 -5.74 -8.65
CA VAL A 195 10.98 -4.63 -9.59
C VAL A 195 10.78 -5.20 -10.97
N THR A 196 9.82 -4.65 -11.72
CA THR A 196 9.65 -4.96 -13.13
C THR A 196 10.39 -3.93 -13.98
N GLN A 197 11.02 -4.37 -15.06
CA GLN A 197 11.56 -3.46 -16.05
C GLN A 197 10.41 -2.90 -16.88
N VAL A 198 10.36 -1.58 -17.00
CA VAL A 198 9.32 -0.88 -17.74
C VAL A 198 9.88 -0.53 -19.13
N PRO A 199 9.24 -0.96 -20.24
CA PRO A 199 9.72 -0.66 -21.58
C PRO A 199 9.76 0.85 -21.86
N THR A 200 10.87 1.35 -22.40
CA THR A 200 11.07 2.78 -22.72
C THR A 200 11.72 2.94 -24.10
N GLY A 201 11.54 4.11 -24.72
CA GLY A 201 12.12 4.42 -26.03
C GLY A 201 11.80 3.35 -27.08
N ASN A 202 12.82 2.78 -27.70
CA ASN A 202 12.67 1.77 -28.77
C ASN A 202 12.13 0.41 -28.27
N ALA A 203 12.08 0.17 -26.96
CA ALA A 203 11.55 -1.05 -26.38
C ALA A 203 10.03 -1.04 -26.20
N ILE A 204 9.39 0.12 -26.39
CA ILE A 204 7.92 0.27 -26.32
C ILE A 204 7.26 -0.58 -27.42
N PRO A 205 6.10 -1.20 -27.18
CA PRO A 205 5.40 -1.96 -28.22
C PRO A 205 5.17 -1.16 -29.50
N LEU A 206 5.35 -1.81 -30.66
CA LEU A 206 5.32 -1.17 -31.98
C LEU A 206 4.01 -0.43 -32.26
N VAL A 207 2.89 -0.92 -31.74
CA VAL A 207 1.58 -0.27 -31.88
C VAL A 207 1.58 1.16 -31.33
N TYR A 208 2.19 1.39 -30.16
CA TYR A 208 2.27 2.73 -29.57
C TYR A 208 3.32 3.61 -30.25
N GLN A 209 4.43 3.03 -30.72
CA GLN A 209 5.40 3.77 -31.55
C GLN A 209 4.75 4.27 -32.85
N TRP A 210 3.89 3.45 -33.45
CA TRP A 210 3.14 3.81 -34.64
C TRP A 210 2.10 4.90 -34.33
N LEU A 211 1.31 4.76 -33.25
CA LEU A 211 0.36 5.79 -32.81
C LEU A 211 1.05 7.13 -32.53
N ALA A 212 2.24 7.13 -31.94
CA ALA A 212 2.99 8.36 -31.69
C ALA A 212 3.43 9.10 -32.96
N SER A 213 3.61 8.39 -34.08
CA SER A 213 4.10 8.96 -35.35
C SER A 213 3.00 9.18 -36.39
N HIS A 214 1.89 8.46 -36.30
CA HIS A 214 0.78 8.48 -37.27
C HIS A 214 -0.54 8.95 -36.66
N GLY A 215 -0.51 9.35 -35.40
CA GLY A 215 -1.64 9.80 -34.63
C GLY A 215 -2.14 11.19 -35.02
N ASP A 216 -3.46 11.32 -35.12
CA ASP A 216 -4.17 12.58 -35.29
C ASP A 216 -4.74 13.12 -33.94
N GLN A 217 -4.30 12.53 -32.82
CA GLN A 217 -4.71 12.88 -31.45
C GLN A 217 -6.21 12.67 -31.17
N GLN A 218 -6.90 11.86 -31.96
CA GLN A 218 -8.31 11.57 -31.75
C GLN A 218 -8.52 10.50 -30.65
N PRO A 219 -9.65 10.52 -29.94
CA PRO A 219 -9.85 9.61 -28.82
C PRO A 219 -9.82 8.14 -29.24
N LEU A 220 -9.18 7.31 -28.43
CA LEU A 220 -9.09 5.87 -28.64
C LEU A 220 -9.53 5.09 -27.40
N VAL A 221 -9.84 3.82 -27.59
CA VAL A 221 -10.03 2.85 -26.50
C VAL A 221 -9.19 1.62 -26.75
N GLU A 222 -8.61 1.06 -25.70
CA GLU A 222 -7.82 -0.17 -25.78
C GLU A 222 -8.66 -1.35 -25.27
N LEU A 223 -8.53 -2.51 -25.91
CA LEU A 223 -9.29 -3.71 -25.55
C LEU A 223 -8.34 -4.89 -25.30
N PRO A 224 -8.55 -5.65 -24.20
CA PRO A 224 -9.72 -5.62 -23.31
C PRO A 224 -9.72 -4.47 -22.30
N MET A 225 -10.90 -3.92 -22.05
CA MET A 225 -11.20 -2.98 -20.95
C MET A 225 -11.68 -3.75 -19.71
N ALA A 226 -11.19 -3.40 -18.53
CA ALA A 226 -11.41 -4.13 -17.29
C ALA A 226 -12.83 -3.90 -16.73
N ALA A 227 -13.79 -4.70 -17.18
CA ALA A 227 -15.20 -4.49 -16.86
C ALA A 227 -15.67 -4.99 -15.48
N THR A 228 -15.02 -6.01 -14.94
CA THR A 228 -15.42 -6.66 -13.67
C THR A 228 -14.36 -6.57 -12.58
N ASP A 229 -13.26 -5.85 -12.84
CA ASP A 229 -12.17 -5.69 -11.90
C ASP A 229 -12.51 -4.67 -10.81
N ARG A 230 -13.48 -5.01 -9.95
CA ARG A 230 -13.88 -4.19 -8.79
C ARG A 230 -12.77 -4.10 -7.74
N ASN A 231 -11.86 -5.05 -7.74
CA ASN A 231 -10.80 -5.18 -6.75
C ASN A 231 -9.46 -4.62 -7.23
N PHE A 232 -9.39 -4.05 -8.45
CA PHE A 232 -8.14 -3.51 -8.97
C PHE A 232 -7.02 -4.59 -9.02
N GLU A 233 -7.37 -5.81 -9.43
CA GLU A 233 -6.47 -6.96 -9.49
C GLU A 233 -5.73 -7.03 -10.83
N THR A 234 -6.40 -6.70 -11.94
CA THR A 234 -5.79 -6.61 -13.26
C THR A 234 -5.25 -5.21 -13.49
N LYS A 235 -4.00 -4.98 -13.04
CA LYS A 235 -3.22 -3.76 -13.29
C LYS A 235 -2.83 -3.57 -14.76
N ASN A 236 -3.51 -4.24 -15.70
CA ASN A 236 -3.21 -4.19 -17.13
C ASN A 236 -3.55 -2.84 -17.75
N GLU A 237 -4.63 -2.18 -17.31
CA GLU A 237 -4.98 -0.83 -17.78
C GLU A 237 -3.95 0.24 -17.35
N ALA A 238 -3.15 -0.03 -16.31
CA ALA A 238 -2.04 0.87 -15.95
C ALA A 238 -0.94 0.90 -17.03
N TRP A 239 -0.83 -0.16 -17.85
CA TRP A 239 0.04 -0.15 -19.02
C TRP A 239 -0.50 0.76 -20.11
N TYR A 240 -1.82 0.81 -20.32
CA TYR A 240 -2.45 1.72 -21.29
C TYR A 240 -2.17 3.17 -20.91
N ASP A 241 -2.37 3.55 -19.63
CA ASP A 241 -2.01 4.88 -19.11
C ASP A 241 -0.54 5.22 -19.34
N TYR A 242 0.34 4.26 -19.07
CA TYR A 242 1.77 4.43 -19.25
C TYR A 242 2.14 4.70 -20.71
N TYR A 243 1.55 3.93 -21.64
CA TYR A 243 1.82 4.08 -23.07
C TYR A 243 1.15 5.32 -23.68
N ALA A 244 0.04 5.78 -23.12
CA ALA A 244 -0.62 7.03 -23.51
C ALA A 244 0.28 8.26 -23.40
N ILE A 245 1.27 8.25 -22.49
CA ILE A 245 2.28 9.32 -22.38
C ILE A 245 3.11 9.45 -23.67
N TYR A 246 3.32 8.36 -24.42
CA TYR A 246 4.15 8.37 -25.63
C TYR A 246 3.39 8.78 -26.89
N HIS A 247 2.12 8.37 -27.03
CA HIS A 247 1.34 8.71 -28.23
C HIS A 247 0.41 9.91 -28.05
N SER A 248 0.16 10.36 -26.80
CA SER A 248 -0.62 11.55 -26.44
C SER A 248 -2.10 11.56 -26.83
N HIS A 249 -2.62 10.51 -27.49
CA HIS A 249 -4.06 10.39 -27.76
C HIS A 249 -4.87 10.36 -26.45
N PRO A 250 -6.05 11.01 -26.39
CA PRO A 250 -7.00 10.79 -25.32
C PRO A 250 -7.45 9.32 -25.31
N ILE A 251 -7.37 8.66 -24.16
CA ILE A 251 -7.83 7.28 -23.98
C ILE A 251 -9.14 7.25 -23.19
N ALA A 252 -10.05 6.34 -23.55
CA ALA A 252 -11.36 6.17 -22.91
C ALA A 252 -11.34 5.20 -21.73
N ASP A 253 -10.29 4.39 -21.65
CA ASP A 253 -9.97 3.43 -20.59
C ASP A 253 -8.66 3.83 -19.90
N GLY A 254 -8.27 3.08 -18.86
CA GLY A 254 -7.12 3.44 -18.02
C GLY A 254 -7.34 3.15 -16.55
N TRP A 255 -6.28 3.29 -15.77
CA TRP A 255 -6.25 2.97 -14.35
C TRP A 255 -6.46 4.19 -13.47
N SER A 256 -7.49 4.14 -12.63
CA SER A 256 -7.78 5.21 -11.66
C SER A 256 -8.33 4.65 -10.35
N GLY A 257 -7.91 5.26 -9.23
CA GLY A 257 -8.49 4.98 -7.90
C GLY A 257 -9.96 5.41 -7.76
N TYR A 258 -10.52 6.05 -8.78
CA TYR A 258 -11.95 6.33 -8.92
C TYR A 258 -12.40 6.02 -10.35
N ARG A 259 -13.32 5.07 -10.52
CA ARG A 259 -13.94 4.73 -11.82
C ARG A 259 -15.34 5.36 -11.92
N PRO A 260 -15.56 6.30 -12.84
CA PRO A 260 -16.90 6.84 -13.11
C PRO A 260 -17.88 5.75 -13.56
N SER A 261 -19.17 5.95 -13.30
CA SER A 261 -20.24 5.01 -13.72
C SER A 261 -20.28 4.79 -15.23
N LEU A 262 -19.90 5.80 -16.02
CA LEU A 262 -19.80 5.71 -17.47
C LEU A 262 -18.72 4.70 -17.90
N THR A 263 -17.55 4.72 -17.27
CA THR A 263 -16.44 3.79 -17.55
C THR A 263 -16.88 2.34 -17.33
N SER A 264 -17.63 2.07 -16.25
CA SER A 264 -18.22 0.74 -16.00
C SER A 264 -19.26 0.33 -17.05
N THR A 265 -20.03 1.28 -17.56
CA THR A 265 -21.01 1.01 -18.62
C THR A 265 -20.30 0.67 -19.93
N LEU A 266 -19.29 1.48 -20.30
CA LEU A 266 -18.48 1.29 -21.49
C LEU A 266 -17.81 -0.09 -21.48
N SER A 267 -17.17 -0.46 -20.37
CA SER A 267 -16.49 -1.73 -20.24
C SER A 267 -17.42 -2.94 -20.41
N ILE A 268 -18.64 -2.89 -19.88
CA ILE A 268 -19.63 -3.97 -20.05
C ILE A 268 -20.09 -4.08 -21.49
N VAL A 269 -20.40 -2.95 -22.14
CA VAL A 269 -20.89 -2.93 -23.52
C VAL A 269 -19.79 -3.40 -24.49
N LEU A 270 -18.53 -2.97 -24.27
CA LEU A 270 -17.38 -3.32 -25.10
C LEU A 270 -16.93 -4.79 -24.96
N MET A 271 -17.38 -5.54 -23.95
CA MET A 271 -17.15 -7.00 -23.91
C MET A 271 -17.69 -7.72 -25.15
N SER A 272 -18.73 -7.16 -25.77
CA SER A 272 -19.38 -7.71 -26.96
C SER A 272 -18.82 -7.16 -28.28
N PHE A 273 -17.73 -6.40 -28.24
CA PHE A 273 -17.15 -5.79 -29.42
C PHE A 273 -16.82 -6.83 -30.52
N PRO A 274 -17.14 -6.57 -31.81
CA PRO A 274 -17.76 -5.38 -32.39
C PRO A 274 -19.29 -5.51 -32.62
N SER A 275 -20.09 -5.66 -31.55
CA SER A 275 -21.56 -5.62 -31.65
C SER A 275 -22.08 -4.23 -32.04
N GLY A 276 -23.30 -4.14 -32.60
CA GLY A 276 -23.94 -2.85 -32.89
C GLY A 276 -24.04 -1.92 -31.68
N SER A 277 -24.26 -2.46 -30.47
CA SER A 277 -24.26 -1.69 -29.23
C SER A 277 -22.89 -1.11 -28.89
N SER A 278 -21.82 -1.91 -29.07
CA SER A 278 -20.44 -1.47 -28.86
C SER A 278 -20.01 -0.39 -29.87
N LEU A 279 -20.37 -0.53 -31.14
CA LEU A 279 -20.07 0.49 -32.16
C LEU A 279 -20.87 1.77 -31.93
N SER A 280 -22.14 1.64 -31.54
CA SER A 280 -23.00 2.81 -31.25
C SER A 280 -22.49 3.63 -30.08
N ILE A 281 -22.00 2.98 -29.00
CA ILE A 281 -21.47 3.71 -27.84
C ILE A 281 -20.13 4.39 -28.17
N LEU A 282 -19.26 3.75 -28.97
CA LEU A 282 -18.01 4.36 -29.43
C LEU A 282 -18.29 5.61 -30.29
N LYS A 283 -19.20 5.50 -31.26
CA LYS A 283 -19.64 6.64 -32.09
C LYS A 283 -20.26 7.75 -31.25
N LYS A 284 -21.12 7.41 -30.28
CA LYS A 284 -21.78 8.37 -29.38
C LYS A 284 -20.78 9.22 -28.57
N TYR A 285 -19.66 8.64 -28.16
CA TYR A 285 -18.63 9.36 -27.39
C TYR A 285 -17.44 9.80 -28.25
N HIS A 286 -17.57 9.77 -29.58
CA HIS A 286 -16.54 10.17 -30.52
C HIS A 286 -15.20 9.45 -30.32
N ILE A 287 -15.25 8.18 -29.93
CA ILE A 287 -14.07 7.31 -29.87
C ILE A 287 -13.80 6.82 -31.29
N GLN A 288 -12.72 7.32 -31.87
CA GLN A 288 -12.40 7.13 -33.28
C GLN A 288 -11.55 5.89 -33.54
N TYR A 289 -10.73 5.49 -32.57
CA TYR A 289 -9.85 4.33 -32.70
C TYR A 289 -10.09 3.29 -31.62
N VAL A 290 -9.94 2.03 -32.01
CA VAL A 290 -9.91 0.87 -31.11
C VAL A 290 -8.58 0.17 -31.30
N VAL A 291 -7.81 0.03 -30.23
CA VAL A 291 -6.60 -0.80 -30.21
C VAL A 291 -6.98 -2.16 -29.64
N LEU A 292 -6.80 -3.22 -30.42
CA LEU A 292 -7.08 -4.60 -30.00
C LEU A 292 -5.78 -5.31 -29.64
N HIS A 293 -5.67 -5.74 -28.39
CA HIS A 293 -4.57 -6.55 -27.88
C HIS A 293 -4.97 -8.02 -27.79
N LEU A 294 -4.89 -8.74 -28.90
CA LEU A 294 -5.42 -10.10 -29.01
C LEU A 294 -4.70 -11.11 -28.10
N GLN A 295 -3.50 -10.81 -27.64
CA GLN A 295 -2.71 -11.62 -26.69
C GLN A 295 -3.37 -11.79 -25.31
N PHE A 296 -4.30 -10.91 -24.95
CA PHE A 296 -5.01 -11.00 -23.66
C PHE A 296 -6.29 -11.84 -23.73
N TYR A 297 -6.63 -12.36 -24.92
CA TYR A 297 -7.76 -13.25 -25.12
C TYR A 297 -7.30 -14.68 -25.35
N SER A 298 -8.18 -15.66 -25.08
CA SER A 298 -7.93 -17.03 -25.52
C SER A 298 -7.90 -17.09 -27.05
N PRO A 299 -7.12 -18.00 -27.68
CA PRO A 299 -7.01 -18.06 -29.14
C PRO A 299 -8.36 -18.17 -29.87
N ALA A 300 -9.32 -18.90 -29.29
CA ALA A 300 -10.66 -19.04 -29.85
C ALA A 300 -11.45 -17.71 -29.84
N VAL A 301 -11.34 -16.94 -28.75
CA VAL A 301 -12.00 -15.63 -28.63
C VAL A 301 -11.31 -14.61 -29.53
N ALA A 302 -9.98 -14.57 -29.54
CA ALA A 302 -9.20 -13.69 -30.41
C ALA A 302 -9.56 -13.87 -31.90
N ASN A 303 -9.61 -15.12 -32.38
CA ASN A 303 -9.99 -15.42 -33.76
C ASN A 303 -11.44 -15.02 -34.07
N SER A 304 -12.35 -15.21 -33.11
CA SER A 304 -13.75 -14.80 -33.27
C SER A 304 -13.89 -13.28 -33.36
N ILE A 305 -13.17 -12.53 -32.51
CA ILE A 305 -13.15 -11.07 -32.56
C ILE A 305 -12.58 -10.60 -33.91
N LEU A 306 -11.43 -11.15 -34.32
CA LEU A 306 -10.76 -10.78 -35.57
C LEU A 306 -11.67 -10.97 -36.80
N ALA A 307 -12.32 -12.13 -36.91
CA ALA A 307 -13.27 -12.40 -38.01
C ALA A 307 -14.46 -11.42 -38.02
N LYS A 308 -14.95 -11.01 -36.85
CA LYS A 308 -16.05 -10.04 -36.74
C LYS A 308 -15.63 -8.62 -37.09
N VAL A 309 -14.44 -8.18 -36.69
CA VAL A 309 -13.94 -6.83 -37.03
C VAL A 309 -13.58 -6.73 -38.51
N GLU A 310 -13.05 -7.80 -39.12
CA GLU A 310 -12.75 -7.84 -40.55
C GLU A 310 -14.00 -7.86 -41.44
N SER A 311 -15.11 -8.41 -40.95
CA SER A 311 -16.39 -8.46 -41.67
C SER A 311 -17.30 -7.25 -41.38
N SER A 312 -16.93 -6.38 -40.44
CA SER A 312 -17.72 -5.20 -40.08
C SER A 312 -17.49 -4.05 -41.06
N SER A 313 -18.56 -3.50 -41.63
CA SER A 313 -18.50 -2.30 -42.48
C SER A 313 -18.30 -1.00 -41.68
N ASP A 314 -18.51 -1.03 -40.36
CA ASP A 314 -18.34 0.12 -39.46
C ASP A 314 -16.89 0.26 -38.96
N LEU A 315 -16.00 -0.65 -39.34
CA LEU A 315 -14.62 -0.68 -38.90
C LEU A 315 -13.67 -0.73 -40.09
N ARG A 316 -12.58 0.03 -39.99
CA ARG A 316 -11.49 -0.01 -40.96
C ARG A 316 -10.17 -0.26 -40.25
N ARG A 317 -9.47 -1.31 -40.67
CA ARG A 317 -8.13 -1.59 -40.17
C ARG A 317 -7.15 -0.53 -40.66
N VAL A 318 -6.41 0.05 -39.73
CA VAL A 318 -5.41 1.09 -40.00
C VAL A 318 -3.99 0.54 -39.90
N ALA A 319 -3.73 -0.31 -38.92
CA ALA A 319 -2.41 -0.91 -38.72
C ALA A 319 -2.50 -2.27 -37.99
N VAL A 320 -1.46 -3.10 -38.14
CA VAL A 320 -1.33 -4.41 -37.48
C VAL A 320 0.12 -4.64 -37.07
N PHE A 321 0.32 -5.12 -35.84
CA PHE A 321 1.62 -5.40 -35.22
C PHE A 321 1.57 -6.71 -34.43
N GLY A 322 1.71 -7.84 -35.13
CA GLY A 322 1.60 -9.15 -34.49
C GLY A 322 0.18 -9.38 -33.94
N ASN A 323 0.05 -9.45 -32.61
CA ASN A 323 -1.24 -9.62 -31.94
C ASN A 323 -1.97 -8.30 -31.66
N ASP A 324 -1.32 -7.17 -31.89
CA ASP A 324 -1.93 -5.84 -31.71
C ASP A 324 -2.46 -5.33 -33.06
N SER A 325 -3.60 -4.65 -33.06
CA SER A 325 -4.14 -4.01 -34.26
C SER A 325 -4.91 -2.74 -33.95
N VAL A 326 -4.86 -1.77 -34.85
CA VAL A 326 -5.55 -0.47 -34.74
C VAL A 326 -6.68 -0.41 -35.75
N TRP A 327 -7.88 -0.13 -35.27
CA TRP A 327 -9.11 -0.06 -36.05
C TRP A 327 -9.76 1.31 -35.90
N GLN A 328 -10.12 1.92 -37.02
CA GLN A 328 -10.89 3.15 -37.04
C GLN A 328 -12.38 2.84 -37.09
N VAL A 329 -13.16 3.51 -36.24
CA VAL A 329 -14.63 3.47 -36.24
C VAL A 329 -15.14 4.47 -37.29
N ILE A 330 -15.96 3.99 -38.23
CA ILE A 330 -16.50 4.77 -39.37
C ILE A 330 -17.92 5.25 -39.10
#